data_AF-A0A366IJK2-F1
#
_entry.id   AF-A0A366IJK2-F1
#
_cell.length_a   1.000
_cell.length_b   1.000
_cell.length_c   1.000
_cell.angle_alpha   90.00
_cell.angle_beta   90.00
_cell.angle_gamma   90.00
#
_symmetry.space_group_name_H-M   'P 1'
#
loop_
_entity.id
_entity.type
_entity.pdbx_description
1 polymer ?
#
loop_
_entity_poly.entity_id
_entity_poly.type
_entity_poly.pdbx_seq_one_letter_code
_entity_poly.pdbx_strand_id
1 'polypeptide(L)'
;MTVTDTHTQSSAGRPSSASTGEEAAGPVERTAAEAAPGGSGKEAADLLRFPDSLALCIIAAVFTTGSNPHAVRNVVRRYVSRHGRSDGARALQYSIAGVGGARPWAVEVVENRKPANTHPGAPLKAEVIERAVQLMVDLDIDTVPDLRAAVTESPEANPVLEGWTRLPSQSSGATYRHLLTIAGLVPEP
;
A
#
# COMPACT_ATOMS: atom_id res chain seq x y z
N MET A 1 9.36 -21.36 60.27
CA MET A 1 8.03 -20.74 60.22
C MET A 1 7.52 -20.98 58.81
N THR A 2 6.98 -22.17 58.44
CA THR A 2 5.64 -22.70 58.80
C THR A 2 4.63 -21.57 58.84
N VAL A 3 3.61 -21.52 57.96
CA VAL A 3 2.44 -22.39 57.98
C VAL A 3 1.84 -22.60 56.57
N THR A 4 1.55 -23.85 56.25
CA THR A 4 0.65 -24.37 55.20
C THR A 4 -0.81 -24.12 55.56
N ASP A 5 -1.70 -23.86 54.60
CA ASP A 5 -3.06 -24.38 54.72
C ASP A 5 -3.73 -24.70 53.38
N THR A 6 -4.37 -25.85 53.39
CA THR A 6 -5.04 -26.59 52.33
C THR A 6 -6.52 -26.69 52.71
N HIS A 7 -7.46 -26.56 51.78
CA HIS A 7 -8.80 -27.18 51.84
C HIS A 7 -9.39 -27.15 50.42
N THR A 8 -9.53 -28.26 49.69
CA THR A 8 -10.39 -29.46 49.84
C THR A 8 -11.75 -29.31 49.13
N GLN A 9 -11.97 -30.27 48.23
CA GLN A 9 -13.07 -30.51 47.30
C GLN A 9 -14.41 -30.93 47.94
N SER A 10 -15.50 -30.77 47.18
CA SER A 10 -16.55 -31.79 46.98
C SER A 10 -17.41 -31.38 45.77
N SER A 11 -17.43 -32.15 44.68
CA SER A 11 -18.26 -33.36 44.44
C SER A 11 -19.75 -33.00 44.24
N ALA A 12 -20.53 -33.50 43.29
CA ALA A 12 -20.40 -34.30 42.08
C ALA A 12 -21.81 -34.25 41.45
N GLY A 13 -21.96 -34.39 40.13
CA GLY A 13 -23.29 -34.44 39.51
C GLY A 13 -23.28 -34.62 38.00
N ARG A 14 -23.21 -35.88 37.56
CA ARG A 14 -23.59 -36.43 36.25
C ARG A 14 -24.43 -37.70 36.56
N PRO A 15 -25.31 -38.24 35.68
CA PRO A 15 -25.07 -38.35 34.23
C PRO A 15 -26.32 -38.33 33.29
N SER A 16 -26.01 -38.49 31.99
CA SER A 16 -26.76 -39.26 30.95
C SER A 16 -28.04 -38.66 30.33
N SER A 17 -28.37 -38.78 29.03
CA SER A 17 -27.86 -39.55 27.88
C SER A 17 -28.36 -38.88 26.57
N ALA A 18 -27.52 -38.80 25.52
CA ALA A 18 -27.62 -39.47 24.20
C ALA A 18 -28.78 -39.07 23.26
N SER A 19 -28.44 -38.59 22.05
CA SER A 19 -28.82 -39.26 20.79
C SER A 19 -28.01 -38.76 19.60
N THR A 20 -27.44 -39.74 18.91
CA THR A 20 -26.78 -39.75 17.60
C THR A 20 -27.66 -39.21 16.47
N GLY A 21 -27.03 -38.53 15.50
CA GLY A 21 -27.63 -38.19 14.21
C GLY A 21 -26.52 -37.86 13.21
N GLU A 22 -26.29 -38.79 12.30
CA GLU A 22 -25.26 -38.81 11.26
C GLU A 22 -25.74 -38.06 10.00
N GLU A 23 -24.75 -37.65 9.20
CA GLU A 23 -24.79 -37.53 7.73
C GLU A 23 -25.11 -36.19 7.02
N ALA A 24 -24.32 -36.02 5.95
CA ALA A 24 -24.58 -35.34 4.68
C ALA A 24 -23.99 -33.93 4.47
N ALA A 25 -22.93 -33.94 3.66
CA ALA A 25 -22.30 -32.79 3.05
C ALA A 25 -23.08 -32.29 1.82
N GLY A 26 -23.23 -30.95 1.75
CA GLY A 26 -23.40 -30.15 0.53
C GLY A 26 -24.83 -29.85 0.07
N PRO A 27 -25.06 -28.83 -0.79
CA PRO A 27 -24.21 -27.70 -1.17
C PRO A 27 -24.82 -26.36 -0.68
N VAL A 28 -24.00 -25.46 -0.13
CA VAL A 28 -24.46 -24.08 0.11
C VAL A 28 -24.43 -23.32 -1.21
N GLU A 29 -25.61 -22.97 -1.69
CA GLU A 29 -25.81 -22.11 -2.84
C GLU A 29 -25.21 -20.72 -2.63
N ARG A 30 -24.47 -20.29 -3.67
CA ARG A 30 -24.40 -18.93 -4.22
C ARG A 30 -24.27 -17.77 -3.22
N THR A 31 -23.02 -17.38 -2.97
CA THR A 31 -22.69 -15.95 -2.96
C THR A 31 -22.11 -15.58 -4.31
N ALA A 32 -22.82 -14.69 -5.00
CA ALA A 32 -22.44 -14.10 -6.27
C ALA A 32 -20.98 -13.65 -6.23
N ALA A 33 -20.21 -14.11 -7.21
CA ALA A 33 -19.01 -13.42 -7.65
C ALA A 33 -19.45 -11.99 -8.01
N GLU A 34 -19.08 -11.04 -7.15
CA GLU A 34 -19.22 -9.62 -7.43
C GLU A 34 -18.46 -9.35 -8.74
N ALA A 35 -19.24 -9.07 -9.78
CA ALA A 35 -18.73 -8.75 -11.10
C ALA A 35 -17.81 -7.53 -10.97
N ALA A 36 -16.52 -7.73 -11.21
CA ALA A 36 -15.58 -6.63 -11.35
C ALA A 36 -16.11 -5.69 -12.44
N PRO A 37 -16.32 -4.39 -12.18
CA PRO A 37 -16.77 -3.49 -13.22
C PRO A 37 -15.68 -3.40 -14.28
N GLY A 38 -16.03 -3.82 -15.50
CA GLY A 38 -15.27 -3.59 -16.72
C GLY A 38 -15.30 -2.09 -17.05
N GLY A 39 -14.58 -1.29 -16.27
CA GLY A 39 -14.34 0.11 -16.57
C GLY A 39 -13.37 0.21 -17.74
N SER A 40 -13.71 1.06 -18.71
CA SER A 40 -12.83 1.39 -19.84
C SER A 40 -11.44 1.84 -19.34
N GLY A 41 -10.39 1.63 -20.14
CA GLY A 41 -9.01 1.98 -19.75
C GLY A 41 -8.82 3.45 -19.35
N LYS A 42 -9.70 4.34 -19.81
CA LYS A 42 -9.74 5.76 -19.48
C LYS A 42 -10.32 6.03 -18.08
N GLU A 43 -11.40 5.35 -17.73
CA GLU A 43 -12.04 5.45 -16.40
C GLU A 43 -11.14 4.83 -15.31
N ALA A 44 -10.41 3.76 -15.64
CA ALA A 44 -9.37 3.20 -14.78
C ALA A 44 -8.15 4.13 -14.58
N ALA A 45 -7.87 5.03 -15.53
CA ALA A 45 -6.81 6.02 -15.44
C ALA A 45 -7.24 7.24 -14.60
N ASP A 46 -8.47 7.72 -14.78
CA ASP A 46 -9.05 8.78 -13.94
C ASP A 46 -9.18 8.36 -12.47
N LEU A 47 -9.45 7.07 -12.19
CA LEU A 47 -9.52 6.51 -10.84
C LEU A 47 -8.16 6.40 -10.11
N LEU A 48 -7.04 6.73 -10.78
CA LEU A 48 -5.69 6.71 -10.20
C LEU A 48 -5.07 8.11 -10.06
N ARG A 49 -5.85 9.18 -10.19
CA ARG A 49 -5.41 10.52 -9.79
C ARG A 49 -5.68 10.74 -8.30
N PHE A 50 -4.72 11.34 -7.61
CA PHE A 50 -4.76 11.58 -6.16
C PHE A 50 -4.29 13.01 -5.84
N PRO A 51 -4.97 14.05 -6.35
CA PRO A 51 -4.53 15.44 -6.17
C PRO A 51 -4.46 15.86 -4.68
N ASP A 52 -5.14 15.12 -3.80
CA ASP A 52 -5.18 15.39 -2.36
C ASP A 52 -4.28 14.47 -1.53
N SER A 53 -3.49 13.56 -2.14
CA SER A 53 -2.61 12.66 -1.41
C SER A 53 -1.30 12.38 -2.12
N LEU A 54 -0.23 12.98 -1.60
CA LEU A 54 1.12 12.73 -2.08
C LEU A 54 1.54 11.27 -1.81
N ALA A 55 1.12 10.67 -0.71
CA ALA A 55 1.37 9.26 -0.42
C ALA A 55 0.88 8.34 -1.54
N LEU A 56 -0.38 8.52 -1.96
CA LEU A 56 -0.98 7.72 -3.03
C LEU A 56 -0.32 7.99 -4.38
N CYS A 57 0.05 9.25 -4.66
CA CYS A 57 0.85 9.58 -5.84
C CYS A 57 2.18 8.81 -5.88
N ILE A 58 2.96 8.82 -4.78
CA ILE A 58 4.25 8.10 -4.72
C ILE A 58 4.06 6.60 -4.95
N ILE A 59 3.09 5.99 -4.27
CA ILE A 59 2.79 4.56 -4.39
C ILE A 59 2.43 4.21 -5.84
N ALA A 60 1.46 4.91 -6.43
CA ALA A 60 1.00 4.62 -7.79
C ALA A 60 2.11 4.88 -8.82
N ALA A 61 2.88 5.96 -8.67
CA ALA A 61 4.02 6.28 -9.53
C ALA A 61 5.05 5.16 -9.59
N VAL A 62 5.46 4.59 -8.45
CA VAL A 62 6.43 3.48 -8.42
C VAL A 62 5.83 2.20 -9.00
N PHE A 63 4.53 1.95 -8.83
CA PHE A 63 3.87 0.74 -9.33
C PHE A 63 3.49 0.79 -10.81
N THR A 64 3.43 1.95 -11.46
CA THR A 64 3.03 2.08 -12.87
C THR A 64 3.94 1.32 -13.85
N THR A 65 5.22 1.12 -13.50
CA THR A 65 6.17 0.39 -14.34
C THR A 65 6.14 -1.10 -14.02
N GLY A 66 5.99 -1.91 -15.08
CA GLY A 66 6.06 -3.36 -14.97
C GLY A 66 4.90 -4.01 -14.22
N SER A 67 3.82 -3.28 -13.87
CA SER A 67 2.62 -3.83 -13.21
C SER A 67 1.37 -3.65 -14.04
N ASN A 68 0.45 -4.61 -13.94
CA ASN A 68 -0.88 -4.43 -14.49
C ASN A 68 -1.70 -3.45 -13.62
N PRO A 69 -2.69 -2.75 -14.19
CA PRO A 69 -3.50 -1.78 -13.45
C PRO A 69 -4.22 -2.36 -12.22
N HIS A 70 -4.60 -3.64 -12.26
CA HIS A 70 -5.25 -4.31 -11.13
C HIS A 70 -4.32 -4.42 -9.91
N ALA A 71 -3.03 -4.69 -10.11
CA ALA A 71 -2.05 -4.71 -9.05
C ALA A 71 -1.87 -3.32 -8.40
N VAL A 72 -1.85 -2.26 -9.21
CA VAL A 72 -1.78 -0.87 -8.71
C VAL A 72 -2.99 -0.55 -7.84
N ARG A 73 -4.20 -0.83 -8.35
CA ARG A 73 -5.46 -0.63 -7.61
C ARG A 73 -5.49 -1.38 -6.28
N ASN A 74 -5.00 -2.62 -6.25
CA ASN A 74 -4.98 -3.41 -5.02
C ASN A 74 -4.02 -2.84 -3.97
N VAL A 75 -2.85 -2.37 -4.38
CA VAL A 75 -1.89 -1.72 -3.48
C VAL A 75 -2.50 -0.44 -2.90
N VAL A 76 -3.05 0.43 -3.75
CA VAL A 76 -3.73 1.68 -3.33
C VAL A 76 -4.88 1.37 -2.37
N ARG A 77 -5.77 0.44 -2.73
CA ARG A 77 -6.93 0.04 -1.91
C ARG A 77 -6.50 -0.42 -0.52
N ARG A 78 -5.46 -1.25 -0.43
CA ARG A 78 -4.98 -1.79 0.85
C ARG A 78 -4.30 -0.75 1.73
N TYR A 79 -3.57 0.19 1.12
CA TYR A 79 -3.03 1.33 1.85
C TYR A 79 -4.18 2.17 2.42
N VAL A 80 -5.14 2.57 1.57
CA VAL A 80 -6.31 3.36 1.99
C VAL A 80 -7.16 2.65 3.04
N SER A 81 -7.30 1.32 3.01
CA SER A 81 -8.10 0.62 4.02
C SER A 81 -7.47 0.61 5.42
N ARG A 82 -6.15 0.83 5.51
CA ARG A 82 -5.40 0.89 6.78
C ARG A 82 -5.09 2.33 7.21
N HIS A 83 -5.10 3.25 6.25
CA HIS A 83 -4.67 4.64 6.42
C HIS A 83 -5.70 5.60 5.82
N GLY A 84 -5.27 6.78 5.37
CA GLY A 84 -6.13 7.81 4.80
C GLY A 84 -6.13 7.85 3.27
N ARG A 85 -7.04 8.65 2.71
CA ARG A 85 -7.05 9.02 1.28
C ARG A 85 -6.37 10.35 0.99
N SER A 86 -5.92 11.06 2.02
CA SER A 86 -5.36 12.41 1.98
C SER A 86 -3.94 12.47 2.57
N ASP A 87 -3.28 11.32 2.70
CA ASP A 87 -2.01 11.21 3.40
C ASP A 87 -0.87 11.86 2.60
N GLY A 88 0.02 12.52 3.33
CA GLY A 88 1.27 13.09 2.82
C GLY A 88 2.46 12.12 2.86
N ALA A 89 3.63 12.59 2.44
CA ALA A 89 4.86 11.79 2.45
C ALA A 89 5.25 11.33 3.86
N ARG A 90 5.12 12.19 4.88
CA ARG A 90 5.44 11.87 6.28
C ARG A 90 4.51 10.80 6.84
N ALA A 91 3.21 10.86 6.52
CA ALA A 91 2.26 9.81 6.90
C ALA A 91 2.61 8.45 6.28
N LEU A 92 3.03 8.43 5.00
CA LEU A 92 3.55 7.22 4.37
C LEU A 92 4.87 6.74 5.00
N GLN A 93 5.77 7.66 5.39
CA GLN A 93 6.99 7.32 6.12
C GLN A 93 6.67 6.63 7.45
N TYR A 94 5.72 7.17 8.23
CA TYR A 94 5.28 6.56 9.48
C TYR A 94 4.59 5.21 9.26
N SER A 95 3.81 5.06 8.20
CA SER A 95 3.21 3.77 7.82
C SER A 95 4.28 2.69 7.57
N ILE A 96 5.35 3.04 6.86
CA ILE A 96 6.47 2.13 6.56
C ILE A 96 7.27 1.82 7.83
N ALA A 97 7.66 2.86 8.58
CA ALA A 97 8.46 2.70 9.80
C ALA A 97 7.70 1.95 10.90
N GLY A 98 6.37 2.14 11.00
CA GLY A 98 5.53 1.56 12.04
C GLY A 98 5.44 0.02 12.01
N VAL A 99 5.74 -0.59 10.86
CA VAL A 99 5.83 -2.05 10.71
C VAL A 99 7.27 -2.56 10.60
N GLY A 100 8.27 -1.70 10.83
CA GLY A 100 9.68 -2.08 10.80
C GLY A 100 10.35 -1.96 9.42
N GLY A 101 9.80 -1.17 8.50
CA GLY A 101 10.42 -0.80 7.24
C GLY A 101 9.73 -1.35 5.98
N ALA A 102 10.33 -1.06 4.82
CA ALA A 102 9.73 -1.34 3.51
C ALA A 102 9.32 -2.80 3.27
N ARG A 103 10.14 -3.78 3.68
CA ARG A 103 9.85 -5.20 3.43
C ARG A 103 8.68 -5.71 4.26
N PRO A 104 8.62 -5.50 5.59
CA PRO A 104 7.38 -5.76 6.35
C PRO A 104 6.17 -5.02 5.79
N TRP A 105 6.31 -3.74 5.42
CA TRP A 105 5.23 -2.97 4.80
C TRP A 105 4.69 -3.60 3.51
N ALA A 106 5.59 -4.13 2.67
CA ALA A 106 5.22 -4.89 1.48
C ALA A 106 4.41 -6.15 1.79
N VAL A 107 4.64 -6.78 2.94
CA VAL A 107 3.97 -8.03 3.35
C VAL A 107 2.63 -7.74 4.03
N GLU A 108 2.63 -6.81 4.99
CA GLU A 108 1.57 -6.66 5.98
C GLU A 108 0.57 -5.55 5.62
N VAL A 109 1.03 -4.50 4.93
CA VAL A 109 0.20 -3.34 4.61
C VAL A 109 -0.37 -3.45 3.20
N VAL A 110 0.49 -3.61 2.20
CA VAL A 110 0.05 -3.62 0.78
C VAL A 110 0.00 -5.01 0.15
N GLU A 111 0.50 -6.03 0.85
CA GLU A 111 0.53 -7.43 0.43
C GLU A 111 1.04 -7.60 -1.01
N ASN A 112 2.14 -6.91 -1.33
CA ASN A 112 2.78 -6.90 -2.63
C ASN A 112 4.31 -6.81 -2.51
N ARG A 113 4.99 -7.94 -2.77
CA ARG A 113 6.46 -8.08 -2.73
C ARG A 113 7.09 -8.00 -4.12
N LYS A 114 6.52 -7.21 -5.02
CA LYS A 114 7.01 -7.14 -6.40
C LYS A 114 8.38 -6.46 -6.47
N PRO A 115 9.37 -7.05 -7.18
CA PRO A 115 10.65 -6.39 -7.46
C PRO A 115 10.49 -5.15 -8.35
N ALA A 116 11.42 -4.21 -8.24
CA ALA A 116 11.46 -3.00 -9.07
C ALA A 116 11.84 -3.31 -10.53
N ASN A 117 12.59 -4.39 -10.77
CA ASN A 117 12.95 -4.91 -12.07
C ASN A 117 13.18 -6.45 -12.00
N THR A 118 13.48 -7.08 -13.13
CA THR A 118 13.58 -8.55 -13.24
C THR A 118 14.96 -9.13 -12.93
N HIS A 119 15.96 -8.29 -12.62
CA HIS A 119 17.30 -8.79 -12.28
C HIS A 119 17.29 -9.51 -10.92
N PRO A 120 18.05 -10.61 -10.77
CA PRO A 120 18.22 -11.26 -9.47
C PRO A 120 18.72 -10.27 -8.41
N GLY A 121 18.09 -10.28 -7.22
CA GLY A 121 18.44 -9.38 -6.13
C GLY A 121 17.94 -7.94 -6.29
N ALA A 122 17.09 -7.65 -7.28
CA ALA A 122 16.47 -6.33 -7.41
C ALA A 122 15.68 -5.94 -6.14
N PRO A 123 15.76 -4.68 -5.71
CA PRO A 123 15.00 -4.21 -4.55
C PRO A 123 13.50 -4.34 -4.79
N LEU A 124 12.73 -4.47 -3.71
CA LEU A 124 11.28 -4.43 -3.81
C LEU A 124 10.81 -3.03 -4.23
N LYS A 125 9.66 -2.94 -4.91
CA LYS A 125 9.01 -1.65 -5.16
C LYS A 125 8.73 -0.88 -3.86
N ALA A 126 8.43 -1.59 -2.77
CA ALA A 126 8.29 -0.98 -1.44
C ALA A 126 9.58 -0.29 -0.95
N GLU A 127 10.76 -0.87 -1.24
CA GLU A 127 12.05 -0.27 -0.88
C GLU A 127 12.34 0.97 -1.74
N VAL A 128 11.85 0.98 -2.99
CA VAL A 128 11.87 2.19 -3.84
C VAL A 128 10.94 3.26 -3.29
N ILE A 129 9.74 2.89 -2.81
CA ILE A 129 8.78 3.82 -2.19
C ILE A 129 9.38 4.44 -0.93
N GLU A 130 10.00 3.65 -0.04
CA GLU A 130 10.65 4.16 1.17
C GLU A 130 11.71 5.22 0.85
N ARG A 131 12.55 4.98 -0.17
CA ARG A 131 13.54 5.97 -0.63
C ARG A 131 12.90 7.20 -1.29
N ALA A 132 11.83 7.02 -2.04
CA ALA A 132 11.08 8.13 -2.64
C ALA A 132 10.44 9.01 -1.56
N VAL A 133 9.90 8.40 -0.51
CA VAL A 133 9.36 9.12 0.65
C VAL A 133 10.46 9.86 1.39
N GLN A 134 11.59 9.21 1.64
CA GLN A 134 12.74 9.86 2.28
C GLN A 134 13.20 11.09 1.47
N LEU A 135 13.29 10.98 0.15
CA LEU A 135 13.60 12.11 -0.73
C LEU A 135 12.62 13.27 -0.53
N MET A 136 11.31 13.00 -0.47
CA MET A 136 10.31 14.07 -0.27
C MET A 136 10.47 14.72 1.10
N VAL A 137 10.66 13.92 2.16
CA VAL A 137 10.88 14.42 3.52
C VAL A 137 12.16 15.24 3.63
N ASP A 138 13.26 14.82 2.98
CA ASP A 138 14.53 15.54 2.96
C ASP A 138 14.43 16.91 2.24
N LEU A 139 13.49 17.03 1.29
CA LEU A 139 13.17 18.28 0.59
C LEU A 139 12.06 19.10 1.27
N ASP A 140 11.60 18.67 2.45
CA ASP A 140 10.45 19.23 3.18
C ASP A 140 9.14 19.28 2.37
N ILE A 141 8.93 18.26 1.54
CA ILE A 141 7.72 18.07 0.73
C ILE A 141 6.84 17.02 1.41
N ASP A 142 5.70 17.44 1.97
CA ASP A 142 4.74 16.51 2.59
C ASP A 142 3.45 16.37 1.78
N THR A 143 3.03 17.43 1.10
CA THR A 143 1.73 17.49 0.42
C THR A 143 1.87 17.71 -1.10
N VAL A 144 0.79 17.51 -1.84
CA VAL A 144 0.74 17.84 -3.29
C VAL A 144 0.96 19.34 -3.54
N PRO A 145 0.42 20.27 -2.74
CA PRO A 145 0.81 21.68 -2.79
C PRO A 145 2.32 21.93 -2.65
N ASP A 146 3.00 21.25 -1.72
CA ASP A 146 4.45 21.40 -1.55
C ASP A 146 5.20 20.89 -2.79
N LEU A 147 4.79 19.73 -3.32
CA LEU A 147 5.33 19.18 -4.56
C LEU A 147 5.13 20.17 -5.72
N ARG A 148 3.94 20.76 -5.84
CA ARG A 148 3.64 21.77 -6.87
C ARG A 148 4.59 22.95 -6.75
N ALA A 149 4.78 23.50 -5.55
CA ALA A 149 5.69 24.61 -5.32
C ALA A 149 7.13 24.27 -5.75
N ALA A 150 7.59 23.05 -5.45
CA ALA A 150 8.94 22.61 -5.76
C ALA A 150 9.23 22.38 -7.26
N VAL A 151 8.20 22.12 -8.08
CA VAL A 151 8.40 21.69 -9.49
C VAL A 151 7.84 22.66 -10.54
N THR A 152 6.95 23.59 -10.18
CA THR A 152 6.22 24.42 -11.16
C THR A 152 7.14 25.32 -11.99
N GLU A 153 8.17 25.89 -11.39
CA GLU A 153 9.09 26.78 -12.10
C GLU A 153 9.94 26.04 -13.14
N SER A 154 10.27 24.76 -12.88
CA SER A 154 11.12 23.96 -13.76
C SER A 154 10.81 22.47 -13.62
N PRO A 155 9.72 21.98 -14.28
CA PRO A 155 9.29 20.58 -14.14
C PRO A 155 10.32 19.56 -14.63
N GLU A 156 11.19 19.94 -15.57
CA GLU A 156 12.25 19.11 -16.14
C GLU A 156 13.64 19.39 -15.50
N ALA A 157 13.72 20.29 -14.52
CA ALA A 157 14.98 20.63 -13.84
C ALA A 157 14.72 21.13 -12.41
N ASN A 158 14.57 20.19 -11.46
CA ASN A 158 14.34 20.48 -10.05
C ASN A 158 14.93 19.36 -9.17
N PRO A 159 15.14 19.61 -7.86
CA PRO A 159 15.71 18.62 -6.94
C PRO A 159 14.88 17.33 -6.81
N VAL A 160 13.56 17.39 -7.02
CA VAL A 160 12.70 16.20 -6.98
C VAL A 160 13.05 15.27 -8.14
N LEU A 161 13.11 15.76 -9.37
CA LEU A 161 13.50 14.96 -10.54
C LEU A 161 14.92 14.42 -10.41
N GLU A 162 15.87 15.24 -9.94
CA GLU A 162 17.26 14.82 -9.73
C GLU A 162 17.36 13.68 -8.70
N GLY A 163 16.69 13.82 -7.55
CA GLY A 163 16.63 12.77 -6.54
C GLY A 163 15.90 11.52 -7.05
N TRP A 164 14.77 11.71 -7.73
CA TRP A 164 13.92 10.63 -8.18
C TRP A 164 14.61 9.74 -9.22
N THR A 165 15.36 10.33 -10.15
CA THR A 165 16.09 9.57 -11.18
C THR A 165 17.26 8.76 -10.63
N ARG A 166 17.74 9.08 -9.41
CA ARG A 166 18.73 8.26 -8.69
C ARG A 166 18.13 7.07 -7.96
N LEU A 167 16.80 6.98 -7.85
CA LEU A 167 16.12 5.84 -7.23
C LEU A 167 16.28 4.57 -8.09
N PRO A 168 16.34 3.37 -7.48
CA PRO A 168 16.47 2.13 -8.23
C PRO A 168 15.37 1.96 -9.29
N SER A 169 15.78 1.72 -10.54
CA SER A 169 14.90 1.55 -11.70
C SER A 169 14.05 2.76 -12.08
N GLN A 170 14.42 3.97 -11.64
CA GLN A 170 13.69 5.22 -11.97
C GLN A 170 14.47 6.20 -12.85
N SER A 171 15.62 5.79 -13.40
CA SER A 171 16.56 6.67 -14.10
C SER A 171 16.02 7.39 -15.34
N SER A 172 14.97 6.86 -15.99
CA SER A 172 14.36 7.52 -17.15
C SER A 172 13.47 8.73 -16.78
N GLY A 173 13.13 8.89 -15.49
CA GLY A 173 12.18 9.89 -15.02
C GLY A 173 10.72 9.64 -15.42
N ALA A 174 10.41 8.50 -16.07
CA ALA A 174 9.06 8.20 -16.53
C ALA A 174 8.04 8.13 -15.37
N THR A 175 8.43 7.55 -14.24
CA THR A 175 7.58 7.47 -13.05
C THR A 175 7.45 8.80 -12.32
N TYR A 176 8.46 9.68 -12.41
CA TYR A 176 8.35 11.06 -11.95
C TYR A 176 7.34 11.85 -12.79
N ARG A 177 7.38 11.74 -14.12
CA ARG A 177 6.37 12.40 -14.96
C ARG A 177 4.98 11.89 -14.64
N HIS A 178 4.84 10.57 -14.45
CA HIS A 178 3.58 9.98 -14.02
C HIS A 178 3.12 10.49 -12.64
N LEU A 179 4.03 10.65 -11.66
CA LEU A 179 3.77 11.28 -10.36
C LEU A 179 3.13 12.66 -10.55
N LEU A 180 3.70 13.51 -11.41
CA LEU A 180 3.16 14.84 -11.68
C LEU A 180 1.75 14.77 -12.32
N THR A 181 1.54 13.85 -13.26
CA THR A 181 0.24 13.65 -13.91
C THR A 181 -0.85 13.26 -12.89
N ILE A 182 -0.58 12.26 -12.04
CA ILE A 182 -1.57 11.80 -11.05
C ILE A 182 -1.76 12.75 -9.88
N ALA A 183 -0.77 13.62 -9.62
CA ALA A 183 -0.89 14.74 -8.69
C ALA A 183 -1.64 15.95 -9.29
N GLY A 184 -2.02 15.91 -10.57
CA GLY A 184 -2.73 17.02 -11.23
C GLY A 184 -1.84 18.24 -11.49
N LEU A 185 -0.54 18.03 -11.73
CA LEU A 185 0.44 19.08 -11.98
C LEU A 185 0.73 19.27 -13.46
N VAL A 186 0.39 18.28 -14.30
CA VAL A 186 0.49 18.36 -15.75
C VAL A 186 -0.91 18.12 -16.34
N PRO A 187 -1.41 19.02 -17.22
CA PRO A 187 -2.62 18.75 -17.98
C PRO A 187 -2.37 17.58 -18.94
N GLU A 188 -3.35 16.69 -19.10
CA GLU A 188 -3.28 15.63 -20.13
C GLU A 188 -3.11 16.29 -21.51
N PRO A 189 -2.32 15.69 -22.43
CA PRO A 189 -2.20 16.17 -23.81
C PRO A 189 -3.54 16.12 -24.56
#